data_AF-A0A3P3ZSQ5-F1
#
_entry.id   AF-A0A3P3ZSQ5-F1
#
_cell.length_a   1.000
_cell.length_b   1.000
_cell.length_c   1.000
_cell.angle_alpha   90.00
_cell.angle_beta   90.00
_cell.angle_gamma   90.00
#
_symmetry.space_group_name_H-M   'P 1'
#
loop_
_entity.id
_entity.type
_entity.pdbx_description
1 polymer ?
#
loop_
_entity_poly.entity_id
_entity_poly.type
_entity_poly.pdbx_seq_one_letter_code
_entity_poly.pdbx_strand_id
1 'polypeptide(L)'
;MTLVNWLLQGGQEILGVLLAPLLMGWVGIWRAWLQNRQAPPLTQPYRQLFKLFHKEVVIAETASPLFRVTPYLLFGCMGLTASLIPMVITDLPLAGAVDVIALVGLLSLARVFLALAAMDVGTAFGSLGARREMLVSFLVEPALLMVFFTIASLNASTSLRFMVTGFAARGFYLYPSLAFAGVAFLMVLLAENGRIPVDNPETHLELTMIHEAMILEYSGRHLALIEWANALKLLIYFSPWLCAFPALWSDG
;
A
#
# COMPACT_ATOMS: atom_id res chain seq x y z
N MET A 1 22.86 -18.77 -4.30
CA MET A 1 22.23 -17.84 -3.34
C MET A 1 22.95 -17.98 -2.00
N THR A 2 23.50 -16.91 -1.45
CA THR A 2 24.30 -16.96 -0.20
C THR A 2 23.40 -16.72 1.02
N LEU A 3 23.79 -17.24 2.19
CA LEU A 3 23.11 -16.97 3.47
C LEU A 3 23.01 -15.45 3.77
N VAL A 4 24.03 -14.70 3.32
CA VAL A 4 24.07 -13.24 3.40
C VAL A 4 22.87 -12.60 2.68
N ASN A 5 22.48 -13.09 1.50
CA ASN A 5 21.36 -12.52 0.74
C ASN A 5 20.02 -12.71 1.45
N TRP A 6 19.84 -13.83 2.17
CA TRP A 6 18.66 -14.06 2.99
C TRP A 6 18.61 -13.16 4.23
N LEU A 7 19.76 -12.93 4.88
CA LEU A 7 19.87 -11.99 6.00
C LEU A 7 19.60 -10.55 5.55
N LEU A 8 20.15 -10.15 4.40
CA LEU A 8 19.88 -8.84 3.79
C LEU A 8 18.41 -8.67 3.44
N GLN A 9 17.76 -9.73 2.95
CA GLN A 9 16.34 -9.69 2.67
C GLN A 9 15.50 -9.49 3.93
N GLY A 10 15.74 -10.29 4.97
CA GLY A 10 15.05 -10.13 6.26
C GLY A 10 15.29 -8.75 6.88
N GLY A 11 16.52 -8.23 6.75
CA GLY A 11 16.86 -6.87 7.16
C GLY A 11 16.07 -5.80 6.40
N GLN A 12 15.92 -5.92 5.08
CA GLN A 12 15.11 -5.00 4.26
C GLN A 12 13.63 -5.07 4.66
N GLU A 13 13.09 -6.26 4.89
CA GLU A 13 11.69 -6.43 5.28
C GLU A 13 11.40 -5.77 6.63
N ILE A 14 12.25 -6.02 7.64
CA ILE A 14 12.13 -5.38 8.96
C ILE A 14 12.23 -3.86 8.82
N LEU A 15 13.17 -3.38 8.01
CA LEU A 15 13.33 -1.96 7.76
C LEU A 15 12.09 -1.36 7.08
N GLY A 16 11.50 -2.03 6.08
CA GLY A 16 10.27 -1.58 5.42
C GLY A 16 9.08 -1.52 6.39
N VAL A 17 8.90 -2.57 7.19
CA VAL A 17 7.86 -2.66 8.23
C VAL A 17 8.00 -1.55 9.28
N LEU A 18 9.24 -1.23 9.66
CA LEU A 18 9.52 -0.12 10.56
C LEU A 18 9.35 1.23 9.88
N LEU A 19 9.79 1.44 8.65
CA LEU A 19 9.71 2.74 7.97
C LEU A 19 8.29 3.13 7.55
N ALA A 20 7.41 2.16 7.34
CA ALA A 20 6.05 2.39 6.86
C ALA A 20 5.24 3.38 7.75
N PRO A 21 5.13 3.20 9.08
CA PRO A 21 4.46 4.17 9.94
C PRO A 21 5.12 5.56 9.94
N LEU A 22 6.44 5.63 9.76
CA LEU A 22 7.18 6.89 9.69
C LEU A 22 6.82 7.68 8.42
N LEU A 23 6.70 6.98 7.27
CA LEU A 23 6.23 7.58 6.02
C LEU A 23 4.81 8.14 6.19
N MET A 24 3.91 7.39 6.84
CA MET A 24 2.56 7.88 7.15
C MET A 24 2.59 9.15 8.03
N GLY A 25 3.47 9.19 9.04
CA GLY A 25 3.68 10.36 9.88
C GLY A 25 4.20 11.57 9.09
N TRP A 26 5.15 11.34 8.18
CA TRP A 26 5.70 12.37 7.29
C TRP A 26 4.63 12.98 6.38
N VAL A 27 3.77 12.14 5.78
CA VAL A 27 2.61 12.63 5.01
C VAL A 27 1.66 13.46 5.88
N GLY A 28 1.45 13.06 7.15
CA GLY A 28 0.65 13.82 8.11
C GLY A 28 1.21 15.20 8.43
N ILE A 29 2.54 15.34 8.51
CA ILE A 29 3.21 16.63 8.73
C ILE A 29 2.94 17.59 7.57
N TRP A 30 3.19 17.15 6.34
CA TRP A 30 2.94 17.97 5.14
C TRP A 30 1.49 18.39 5.03
N ARG A 31 0.57 17.46 5.30
CA ARG A 31 -0.86 17.76 5.33
C ARG A 31 -1.19 18.86 6.34
N ALA A 32 -0.68 18.77 7.57
CA ALA A 32 -0.94 19.77 8.60
C ALA A 32 -0.40 21.15 8.19
N TRP A 33 0.80 21.21 7.62
CA TRP A 33 1.38 22.46 7.11
C TRP A 33 0.59 23.05 5.95
N LEU A 34 0.16 22.24 4.99
CA LEU A 34 -0.67 22.69 3.86
C LEU A 34 -2.05 23.19 4.31
N GLN A 35 -2.57 22.69 5.44
CA GLN A 35 -3.79 23.17 6.09
C GLN A 35 -3.54 24.34 7.05
N ASN A 36 -2.31 24.87 7.12
CA ASN A 36 -1.90 25.93 8.04
C ASN A 36 -2.16 25.59 9.53
N ARG A 37 -1.94 24.33 9.90
CA ARG A 37 -2.06 23.79 11.26
C ARG A 37 -0.69 23.36 11.80
N GLN A 38 -0.59 23.27 13.14
CA GLN A 38 0.62 22.71 13.77
C GLN A 38 0.71 21.20 13.48
N ALA A 39 1.88 20.78 13.00
CA ALA A 39 2.10 19.38 12.65
C ALA A 39 2.27 18.49 13.88
N PRO A 40 1.68 17.27 13.88
CA PRO A 40 1.94 16.28 14.91
C PRO A 40 3.39 15.77 14.83
N PRO A 41 3.93 15.18 15.91
CA PRO A 41 5.28 14.61 15.88
C PRO A 41 5.36 13.43 14.90
N LEU A 42 6.51 13.28 14.23
CA LEU A 42 6.73 12.20 13.25
C LEU A 42 6.50 10.79 13.84
N THR A 43 6.75 10.62 15.14
CA THR A 43 6.55 9.34 15.84
C THR A 43 5.10 9.06 16.26
N GLN A 44 4.15 9.97 15.95
CA GLN A 44 2.74 9.83 16.31
C GLN A 44 2.15 8.48 15.89
N PRO A 45 2.37 7.98 14.65
CA PRO A 45 1.79 6.71 14.22
C PRO A 45 2.26 5.51 15.05
N TYR A 46 3.52 5.47 15.48
CA TYR A 46 4.00 4.40 16.37
C TYR A 46 3.33 4.45 17.74
N ARG A 47 3.13 5.65 18.30
CA ARG A 47 2.43 5.80 19.59
C ARG A 47 0.97 5.35 19.47
N GLN A 48 0.34 5.61 18.33
CA GLN A 48 -1.03 5.15 18.05
C GLN A 48 -1.10 3.63 17.90
N LEU A 49 -0.19 3.01 17.15
CA LEU A 49 -0.09 1.55 17.06
C LEU A 49 0.14 0.92 18.43
N PHE A 50 1.10 1.44 19.20
CA PHE A 50 1.38 0.98 20.56
C PHE A 50 0.13 1.06 21.44
N LYS A 51 -0.58 2.19 21.41
CA LYS A 51 -1.86 2.38 22.12
C LYS A 51 -2.91 1.34 21.71
N LEU A 52 -3.06 1.07 20.41
CA LEU A 52 -4.04 0.10 19.90
C LEU A 52 -3.71 -1.33 20.32
N PHE A 53 -2.43 -1.72 20.34
CA PHE A 53 -2.02 -3.04 20.84
C PHE A 53 -2.32 -3.25 22.33
N HIS A 54 -2.38 -2.18 23.12
CA HIS A 54 -2.70 -2.23 24.56
C HIS A 54 -4.20 -2.13 24.85
N LYS A 55 -5.03 -1.90 23.83
CA LYS A 55 -6.49 -1.86 24.01
C LYS A 55 -7.08 -3.26 23.94
N GLU A 56 -8.15 -3.44 24.72
CA GLU A 56 -9.00 -4.61 24.62
C GLU A 56 -9.66 -4.70 23.25
N VAL A 57 -9.88 -5.94 22.81
CA VAL A 57 -10.50 -6.24 21.53
C VAL A 57 -11.97 -6.55 21.78
N VAL A 58 -12.83 -5.73 21.22
CA VAL A 58 -14.28 -5.94 21.16
C VAL A 58 -14.62 -6.48 19.78
N ILE A 59 -15.32 -7.61 19.75
CA ILE A 59 -15.75 -8.27 18.52
C ILE A 59 -17.27 -8.45 18.63
N ALA A 60 -17.99 -8.13 17.55
CA ALA A 60 -19.44 -8.35 17.50
C ALA A 60 -19.77 -9.84 17.64
N GLU A 61 -20.90 -10.14 18.30
CA GLU A 61 -21.37 -11.52 18.52
C GLU A 61 -21.70 -12.24 17.20
N THR A 62 -22.10 -11.47 16.19
CA THR A 62 -22.45 -11.95 14.84
C THR A 62 -21.24 -12.20 13.95
N ALA A 63 -20.04 -11.75 14.34
CA ALA A 63 -18.85 -11.81 13.50
C ALA A 63 -18.37 -13.25 13.32
N SER A 64 -18.16 -13.67 12.08
CA SER A 64 -17.64 -14.99 11.77
C SER A 64 -16.12 -15.07 12.04
N PRO A 65 -15.51 -16.28 11.95
CA PRO A 65 -14.07 -16.42 12.01
C PRO A 65 -13.32 -15.59 10.96
N LEU A 66 -13.96 -15.26 9.84
CA LEU A 66 -13.38 -14.44 8.78
C LEU A 66 -12.92 -13.08 9.34
N PHE A 67 -13.78 -12.41 10.10
CA PHE A 67 -13.47 -11.11 10.72
C PHE A 67 -12.20 -11.15 11.57
N ARG A 68 -11.94 -12.27 12.27
CA ARG A 68 -10.76 -12.46 13.13
C ARG A 68 -9.49 -12.73 12.35
N VAL A 69 -9.60 -13.43 11.22
CA VAL A 69 -8.45 -13.84 10.39
C VAL A 69 -8.00 -12.70 9.47
N THR A 70 -8.94 -11.90 8.95
CA THR A 70 -8.68 -10.84 7.97
C THR A 70 -7.54 -9.87 8.35
N PRO A 71 -7.43 -9.35 9.59
CA PRO A 71 -6.33 -8.45 9.96
C PRO A 71 -4.94 -9.09 9.81
N TYR A 72 -4.81 -10.38 10.13
CA TYR A 72 -3.55 -11.10 10.01
C TYR A 72 -3.24 -11.43 8.54
N LEU A 73 -4.26 -11.79 7.76
CA LEU A 73 -4.12 -12.02 6.33
C LEU A 73 -3.70 -10.73 5.62
N LEU A 74 -4.35 -9.61 5.92
CA LEU A 74 -4.03 -8.30 5.37
C LEU A 74 -2.58 -7.91 5.67
N PHE A 75 -2.15 -8.01 6.93
CA PHE A 75 -0.78 -7.72 7.31
C PHE A 75 0.23 -8.67 6.65
N GLY A 76 -0.09 -9.97 6.57
CA GLY A 76 0.72 -10.98 5.89
C GLY A 76 0.88 -10.69 4.41
N CYS A 77 -0.20 -10.38 3.69
CA CYS A 77 -0.16 -9.99 2.29
C CYS A 77 0.69 -8.72 2.08
N MET A 78 0.51 -7.69 2.90
CA MET A 78 1.31 -6.46 2.79
C MET A 78 2.78 -6.70 3.12
N GLY A 79 3.10 -7.51 4.14
CA GLY A 79 4.48 -7.88 4.48
C GLY A 79 5.15 -8.66 3.35
N LEU A 80 4.46 -9.66 2.80
CA LEU A 80 4.92 -10.40 1.63
C LEU A 80 5.16 -9.46 0.45
N THR A 81 4.20 -8.60 0.10
CA THR A 81 4.37 -7.64 -1.00
C THR A 81 5.54 -6.67 -0.76
N ALA A 82 5.73 -6.19 0.47
CA ALA A 82 6.87 -5.34 0.82
C ALA A 82 8.22 -6.07 0.66
N SER A 83 8.28 -7.37 0.93
CA SER A 83 9.48 -8.19 0.72
C SER A 83 9.84 -8.39 -0.76
N LEU A 84 8.85 -8.26 -1.66
CA LEU A 84 9.00 -8.48 -3.10
C LEU A 84 9.45 -7.22 -3.84
N ILE A 85 9.15 -6.04 -3.29
CA ILE A 85 9.57 -4.78 -3.88
C ILE A 85 11.01 -4.45 -3.46
N PRO A 86 11.92 -4.20 -4.41
CA PRO A 86 13.27 -3.75 -4.10
C PRO A 86 13.22 -2.30 -3.59
N MET A 87 13.28 -2.11 -2.27
CA MET A 87 13.27 -0.78 -1.64
C MET A 87 14.67 -0.20 -1.48
N VAL A 88 15.65 -1.05 -1.13
CA VAL A 88 17.04 -0.62 -0.84
C VAL A 88 18.05 -1.46 -1.62
N ILE A 89 17.80 -2.76 -1.74
CA ILE A 89 18.69 -3.70 -2.42
C ILE A 89 17.96 -4.30 -3.63
N THR A 90 18.54 -4.17 -4.82
CA THR A 90 17.96 -4.67 -6.08
C THR A 90 18.21 -6.16 -6.32
N ASP A 91 19.20 -6.74 -5.64
CA ASP A 91 19.71 -8.10 -5.87
C ASP A 91 19.25 -9.08 -4.78
N LEU A 92 17.95 -9.12 -4.52
CA LEU A 92 17.38 -10.00 -3.52
C LEU A 92 16.92 -11.36 -4.07
N PRO A 93 16.97 -12.43 -3.26
CA PRO A 93 16.52 -13.78 -3.60
C PRO A 93 15.14 -13.85 -4.25
N LEU A 94 14.17 -13.13 -3.67
CA LEU A 94 12.77 -13.13 -4.09
C LEU A 94 12.46 -12.07 -5.16
N ALA A 95 13.35 -11.09 -5.39
CA ALA A 95 13.13 -10.04 -6.38
C ALA A 95 13.12 -10.55 -7.83
N GLY A 96 13.70 -11.72 -8.09
CA GLY A 96 13.67 -12.38 -9.40
C GLY A 96 12.50 -13.36 -9.59
N ALA A 97 11.77 -13.70 -8.53
CA ALA A 97 10.76 -14.77 -8.56
C ALA A 97 9.32 -14.27 -8.74
N VAL A 98 9.10 -12.95 -8.78
CA VAL A 98 7.76 -12.36 -8.71
C VAL A 98 7.55 -11.32 -9.80
N ASP A 99 6.51 -11.56 -10.60
CA ASP A 99 6.01 -10.65 -11.62
C ASP A 99 5.03 -9.63 -11.03
N VAL A 100 4.85 -8.51 -11.76
CA VAL A 100 3.84 -7.47 -11.46
C VAL A 100 2.45 -8.06 -11.19
N ILE A 101 2.05 -9.10 -11.94
CA ILE A 101 0.73 -9.72 -11.80
C ILE A 101 0.54 -10.30 -10.40
N ALA A 102 1.56 -10.96 -9.85
CA ALA A 102 1.50 -11.50 -8.50
C ALA A 102 1.45 -10.39 -7.44
N LEU A 103 2.15 -9.28 -7.66
CA LEU A 103 2.09 -8.10 -6.78
C LEU A 103 0.68 -7.51 -6.74
N VAL A 104 0.08 -7.25 -7.90
CA VAL A 104 -1.30 -6.75 -7.99
C VAL A 104 -2.27 -7.75 -7.37
N GLY A 105 -2.12 -9.04 -7.68
CA GLY A 105 -2.95 -10.11 -7.11
C GLY A 105 -2.92 -10.19 -5.59
N LEU A 106 -1.75 -10.02 -4.96
CA LEU A 106 -1.62 -9.99 -3.49
C LEU A 106 -2.35 -8.78 -2.87
N LEU A 107 -2.26 -7.61 -3.51
CA LEU A 107 -2.96 -6.40 -3.05
C LEU A 107 -4.48 -6.54 -3.21
N SER A 108 -4.94 -7.07 -4.35
CA SER A 108 -6.35 -7.38 -4.60
C SER A 108 -6.89 -8.41 -3.61
N LEU A 109 -6.11 -9.46 -3.31
CA LEU A 109 -6.50 -10.49 -2.34
C LEU A 109 -6.73 -9.88 -0.96
N ALA A 110 -5.79 -9.08 -0.48
CA ALA A 110 -5.90 -8.35 0.77
C ALA A 110 -7.19 -7.50 0.84
N ARG A 111 -7.51 -6.77 -0.23
CA ARG A 111 -8.73 -5.96 -0.34
C ARG A 111 -10.00 -6.81 -0.31
N VAL A 112 -10.04 -7.93 -1.03
CA VAL A 112 -11.20 -8.84 -1.06
C VAL A 112 -11.53 -9.35 0.34
N PHE A 113 -10.52 -9.79 1.10
CA PHE A 113 -10.74 -10.23 2.48
C PHE A 113 -11.19 -9.10 3.41
N LEU A 114 -10.69 -7.88 3.21
CA LEU A 114 -11.15 -6.71 3.97
C LEU A 114 -12.62 -6.37 3.66
N ALA A 115 -13.02 -6.40 2.39
CA ALA A 115 -14.40 -6.15 1.98
C ALA A 115 -15.37 -7.20 2.49
N LEU A 116 -14.98 -8.48 2.43
CA LEU A 116 -15.79 -9.56 2.98
C LEU A 116 -15.93 -9.42 4.50
N ALA A 117 -14.86 -9.08 5.22
CA ALA A 117 -14.93 -8.86 6.66
C ALA A 117 -15.80 -7.65 7.04
N ALA A 118 -15.79 -6.58 6.24
CA ALA A 118 -16.68 -5.44 6.44
C ALA A 118 -18.16 -5.82 6.26
N MET A 119 -18.48 -6.73 5.33
CA MET A 119 -19.85 -7.25 5.14
C MET A 119 -20.26 -8.27 6.21
N ASP A 120 -19.30 -9.03 6.75
CA ASP A 120 -19.52 -10.15 7.68
C ASP A 120 -20.17 -9.72 9.01
N VAL A 121 -19.85 -8.52 9.50
CA VAL A 121 -20.44 -8.00 10.76
C VAL A 121 -21.94 -7.69 10.60
N GLY A 122 -22.41 -7.46 9.37
CA GLY A 122 -23.81 -7.22 9.07
C GLY A 122 -24.30 -5.79 9.34
N THR A 123 -23.40 -4.82 9.48
CA THR A 123 -23.78 -3.40 9.68
C THR A 123 -23.98 -2.67 8.35
N ALA A 124 -24.84 -1.64 8.36
CA ALA A 124 -25.17 -0.87 7.15
C ALA A 124 -23.93 -0.22 6.53
N PHE A 125 -23.03 0.33 7.36
CA PHE A 125 -21.82 1.01 6.90
C PHE A 125 -20.79 0.08 6.28
N GLY A 126 -20.54 -1.09 6.88
CA GLY A 126 -19.57 -2.04 6.35
C GLY A 126 -19.93 -2.48 4.92
N SER A 127 -21.21 -2.76 4.67
CA SER A 127 -21.68 -3.13 3.33
C SER A 127 -21.63 -1.97 2.32
N LEU A 128 -21.92 -0.73 2.75
CA LEU A 128 -21.86 0.45 1.90
C LEU A 128 -20.41 0.81 1.53
N GLY A 129 -19.50 0.77 2.51
CA GLY A 129 -18.08 0.97 2.33
C GLY A 129 -17.47 -0.05 1.38
N ALA A 130 -17.78 -1.34 1.58
CA ALA A 130 -17.27 -2.43 0.74
C ALA A 130 -17.69 -2.31 -0.73
N ARG A 131 -18.92 -1.89 -1.01
CA ARG A 131 -19.38 -1.66 -2.40
C ARG A 131 -18.62 -0.50 -3.05
N ARG A 132 -18.38 0.59 -2.31
CA ARG A 132 -17.66 1.77 -2.83
C ARG A 132 -16.19 1.48 -3.06
N GLU A 133 -15.53 0.84 -2.11
CA GLU A 133 -14.13 0.43 -2.22
C GLU A 133 -13.92 -0.51 -3.41
N MET A 134 -14.83 -1.48 -3.60
CA MET A 134 -14.78 -2.41 -4.73
C MET A 134 -15.01 -1.72 -6.08
N LEU A 135 -15.88 -0.71 -6.15
CA LEU A 135 -16.09 0.07 -7.37
C LEU A 135 -14.82 0.84 -7.75
N VAL A 136 -14.16 1.48 -6.78
CA VAL A 136 -12.89 2.17 -7.01
C VAL A 136 -11.82 1.17 -7.47
N SER A 137 -11.67 0.05 -6.76
CA SER A 137 -10.71 -1.01 -7.09
C SER A 137 -10.89 -1.54 -8.51
N PHE A 138 -12.12 -1.78 -8.94
CA PHE A 138 -12.42 -2.27 -10.28
C PHE A 138 -11.91 -1.36 -11.39
N LEU A 139 -11.84 -0.04 -11.16
CA LEU A 139 -11.29 0.93 -12.11
C LEU A 139 -9.76 1.04 -11.99
N VAL A 140 -9.25 0.93 -10.77
CA VAL A 140 -7.85 1.21 -10.44
C VAL A 140 -6.91 0.04 -10.74
N GLU A 141 -7.35 -1.21 -10.52
CA GLU A 141 -6.52 -2.39 -10.77
C GLU A 141 -6.12 -2.56 -12.25
N PRO A 142 -7.03 -2.44 -13.24
CA PRO A 142 -6.65 -2.49 -14.64
C PRO A 142 -5.72 -1.34 -15.04
N ALA A 143 -5.94 -0.15 -14.48
CA ALA A 143 -5.08 1.01 -14.72
C ALA A 143 -3.65 0.75 -14.20
N LEU A 144 -3.50 0.15 -13.02
CA LEU A 144 -2.21 -0.26 -12.46
C LEU A 144 -1.49 -1.26 -13.38
N LEU A 145 -2.21 -2.27 -13.87
CA LEU A 145 -1.65 -3.25 -14.81
C LEU A 145 -1.20 -2.59 -16.12
N MET A 146 -1.96 -1.63 -16.65
CA MET A 146 -1.60 -0.89 -17.87
C MET A 146 -0.34 -0.03 -17.70
N VAL A 147 -0.17 0.60 -16.54
CA VAL A 147 1.07 1.33 -16.22
C VAL A 147 2.27 0.39 -16.29
N PHE A 148 2.21 -0.71 -15.56
CA PHE A 148 3.32 -1.66 -15.54
C PHE A 148 3.53 -2.34 -16.89
N PHE A 149 2.47 -2.63 -17.64
CA PHE A 149 2.59 -3.17 -18.99
C PHE A 149 3.31 -2.22 -19.93
N THR A 150 3.03 -0.92 -19.83
CA THR A 150 3.75 0.13 -20.60
C THR A 150 5.25 0.10 -20.30
N ILE A 151 5.61 0.03 -19.01
CA ILE A 151 7.02 -0.04 -18.57
C ILE A 151 7.68 -1.37 -19.00
N ALA A 152 6.94 -2.47 -18.92
CA ALA A 152 7.40 -3.81 -19.30
C ALA A 152 7.65 -3.92 -20.82
N SER A 153 6.79 -3.32 -21.65
CA SER A 153 6.92 -3.33 -23.11
C SER A 153 8.23 -2.69 -23.60
N LEU A 154 8.76 -1.70 -22.86
CA LEU A 154 10.02 -1.03 -23.19
C LEU A 154 11.27 -1.83 -22.80
N ASN A 155 11.13 -2.71 -21.79
CA ASN A 155 12.20 -3.56 -21.26
C ASN A 155 12.10 -5.03 -21.70
N ALA A 156 11.06 -5.39 -22.45
CA ALA A 156 10.71 -6.76 -22.84
C ALA A 156 10.67 -7.75 -21.66
N SER A 157 10.37 -7.28 -20.45
CA SER A 157 10.33 -8.09 -19.23
C SER A 157 9.26 -7.57 -18.27
N THR A 158 8.54 -8.50 -17.63
CA THR A 158 7.54 -8.24 -16.58
C THR A 158 8.12 -8.16 -15.18
N SER A 159 9.43 -8.42 -15.05
CA SER A 159 10.10 -8.49 -13.75
C SER A 159 10.46 -7.09 -13.25
N LEU A 160 10.15 -6.85 -11.97
CA LEU A 160 10.30 -5.53 -11.35
C LEU A 160 11.78 -5.10 -11.28
N ARG A 161 12.68 -6.07 -11.07
CA ARG A 161 14.13 -5.86 -11.08
C ARG A 161 14.62 -5.33 -12.43
N PHE A 162 14.21 -5.95 -13.54
CA PHE A 162 14.67 -5.54 -14.86
C PHE A 162 14.07 -4.19 -15.29
N MET A 163 12.88 -3.84 -14.80
CA MET A 163 12.35 -2.49 -14.99
C MET A 163 13.26 -1.44 -14.32
N VAL A 164 13.69 -1.66 -13.07
CA VAL A 164 14.57 -0.70 -12.37
C VAL A 164 15.97 -0.65 -12.97
N THR A 165 16.59 -1.80 -13.28
CA THR A 165 17.97 -1.83 -13.81
C THR A 165 18.06 -1.49 -15.29
N GLY A 166 17.03 -1.78 -16.08
CA GLY A 166 16.99 -1.53 -17.52
C GLY A 166 16.96 -0.05 -17.88
N PHE A 167 16.34 0.78 -17.03
CA PHE A 167 16.35 2.24 -17.19
C PHE A 167 17.64 2.89 -16.68
N ALA A 168 18.25 2.38 -15.60
CA ALA A 168 19.53 2.92 -15.12
C ALA A 168 20.67 2.83 -16.17
N ALA A 169 20.56 1.91 -17.13
CA ALA A 169 21.53 1.72 -18.21
C ALA A 169 21.21 2.52 -19.50
N ARG A 170 19.99 3.04 -19.64
CA ARG A 170 19.55 3.83 -20.80
C ARG A 170 19.47 5.29 -20.38
N GLY A 171 20.35 6.14 -20.91
CA GLY A 171 20.38 7.57 -20.59
C GLY A 171 19.05 8.30 -20.79
N PHE A 172 18.99 9.57 -20.38
CA PHE A 172 17.77 10.37 -20.27
C PHE A 172 16.98 10.46 -21.59
N TYR A 173 15.90 9.69 -21.71
CA TYR A 173 14.90 9.84 -22.77
C TYR A 173 13.50 9.92 -22.14
N LEU A 174 12.94 11.14 -22.12
CA LEU A 174 11.56 11.39 -21.76
C LEU A 174 10.63 10.86 -22.87
N TYR A 175 10.26 9.58 -22.76
CA TYR A 175 9.21 9.03 -23.60
C TYR A 175 7.84 9.56 -23.13
N PRO A 176 7.03 10.19 -24.00
CA PRO A 176 5.71 10.68 -23.63
C PRO A 176 4.82 9.59 -23.00
N SER A 177 4.96 8.35 -23.45
CA SER A 177 4.25 7.18 -22.88
C SER A 177 4.59 6.95 -21.40
N LEU A 178 5.86 7.12 -21.01
CA LEU A 178 6.31 6.98 -19.61
C LEU A 178 5.82 8.15 -18.74
N ALA A 179 5.77 9.36 -19.29
CA ALA A 179 5.20 10.52 -18.59
C ALA A 179 3.71 10.29 -18.28
N PHE A 180 2.92 9.83 -19.26
CA PHE A 180 1.52 9.49 -19.03
C PHE A 180 1.34 8.29 -18.09
N ALA A 181 2.20 7.27 -18.19
CA ALA A 181 2.21 6.15 -17.25
C ALA A 181 2.51 6.61 -15.82
N GLY A 182 3.39 7.61 -15.65
CA GLY A 182 3.68 8.21 -14.35
C GLY A 182 2.49 8.96 -13.77
N VAL A 183 1.83 9.80 -14.56
CA VAL A 183 0.60 10.47 -14.11
C VAL A 183 -0.49 9.46 -13.74
N ALA A 184 -0.67 8.42 -14.56
CA ALA A 184 -1.61 7.34 -14.27
C ALA A 184 -1.24 6.59 -12.97
N PHE A 185 0.04 6.29 -12.75
CA PHE A 185 0.50 5.65 -11.52
C PHE A 185 0.25 6.54 -10.29
N LEU A 186 0.49 7.84 -10.40
CA LEU A 186 0.21 8.78 -9.31
C LEU A 186 -1.28 8.80 -8.95
N MET A 187 -2.17 8.80 -9.96
CA MET A 187 -3.61 8.72 -9.74
C MET A 187 -4.02 7.40 -9.08
N VAL A 188 -3.44 6.28 -9.51
CA VAL A 188 -3.65 4.96 -8.88
C VAL A 188 -3.16 4.96 -7.44
N LEU A 189 -1.96 5.49 -7.17
CA LEU A 189 -1.38 5.58 -5.83
C LEU A 189 -2.29 6.37 -4.88
N LEU A 190 -2.86 7.48 -5.35
CA LEU A 190 -3.80 8.30 -4.57
C LEU A 190 -5.11 7.55 -4.29
N ALA A 191 -5.66 6.87 -5.30
CA ALA A 191 -6.90 6.10 -5.18
C ALA A 191 -6.74 4.92 -4.21
N GLU A 192 -5.69 4.13 -4.37
CA GLU A 192 -5.39 2.94 -3.55
C GLU A 192 -5.14 3.26 -2.09
N ASN A 193 -4.55 4.43 -1.79
CA ASN A 193 -4.28 4.86 -0.43
C ASN A 193 -5.40 5.69 0.19
N GLY A 194 -6.58 5.74 -0.45
CA GLY A 194 -7.74 6.48 0.04
C GLY A 194 -7.41 7.95 0.30
N ARG A 195 -6.74 8.61 -0.64
CA ARG A 195 -6.35 10.03 -0.51
C ARG A 195 -7.15 10.92 -1.44
N ILE A 196 -7.21 12.21 -1.08
CA ILE A 196 -7.84 13.26 -1.87
C ILE A 196 -7.17 13.26 -3.25
N PRO A 197 -7.93 13.25 -4.37
CA PRO A 197 -9.37 13.56 -4.48
C PRO A 197 -10.34 12.38 -4.35
N VAL A 198 -9.88 11.14 -4.21
CA VAL A 198 -10.73 9.93 -4.30
C VAL A 198 -11.46 9.64 -2.98
N ASP A 199 -10.73 9.68 -1.86
CA ASP A 199 -11.31 9.48 -0.53
C ASP A 199 -10.65 10.44 0.49
N ASN A 200 -11.37 10.73 1.58
CA ASN A 200 -10.83 11.46 2.71
C ASN A 200 -11.12 10.72 4.03
N PRO A 201 -10.15 9.96 4.57
CA PRO A 201 -10.35 9.12 5.75
C PRO A 201 -10.56 9.94 7.03
N GLU A 202 -10.31 11.26 7.01
CA GLU A 202 -10.57 12.13 8.16
C GLU A 202 -12.06 12.51 8.30
N THR A 203 -12.87 12.28 7.25
CA THR A 203 -14.29 12.58 7.32
C THR A 203 -15.07 11.40 7.85
N HIS A 204 -15.70 11.57 9.01
CA HIS A 204 -16.60 10.57 9.61
C HIS A 204 -18.06 10.75 9.16
N LEU A 205 -18.27 11.33 7.97
CA LEU A 205 -19.60 11.44 7.39
C LEU A 205 -19.93 10.14 6.69
N GLU A 206 -21.03 9.52 7.08
CA GLU A 206 -21.55 8.25 6.55
C GLU A 206 -21.54 8.19 5.01
N LEU A 207 -21.76 9.33 4.35
CA LEU A 207 -21.83 9.41 2.89
C LEU A 207 -20.46 9.47 2.19
N THR A 208 -19.39 9.92 2.85
CA THR A 208 -18.06 10.06 2.26
C THR A 208 -17.05 9.03 2.77
N MET A 209 -17.39 8.28 3.83
CA MET A 209 -16.55 7.18 4.30
C MET A 209 -16.54 6.03 3.29
N ILE A 210 -15.38 5.80 2.64
CA ILE A 210 -15.10 4.59 1.87
C ILE A 210 -14.20 3.67 2.69
N HIS A 211 -12.94 4.07 2.90
CA HIS A 211 -11.97 3.24 3.62
C HIS A 211 -12.30 3.12 5.11
N GLU A 212 -12.72 4.22 5.75
CA GLU A 212 -13.05 4.22 7.19
C GLU A 212 -14.22 3.27 7.49
N ALA A 213 -15.24 3.26 6.62
CA ALA A 213 -16.43 2.41 6.76
C ALA A 213 -16.10 0.90 6.77
N MET A 214 -14.99 0.50 6.14
CA MET A 214 -14.53 -0.89 6.09
C MET A 214 -13.94 -1.36 7.43
N ILE A 215 -13.45 -0.42 8.24
CA ILE A 215 -12.69 -0.72 9.45
C ILE A 215 -13.39 -0.31 10.75
N LEU A 216 -14.58 0.31 10.67
CA LEU A 216 -15.33 0.85 11.82
C LEU A 216 -15.53 -0.14 12.97
N GLU A 217 -15.79 -1.41 12.63
CA GLU A 217 -16.10 -2.46 13.62
C GLU A 217 -14.85 -3.06 14.27
N TYR A 218 -13.65 -2.74 13.75
CA TYR A 218 -12.39 -3.25 14.28
C TYR A 218 -11.90 -2.46 15.48
N SER A 219 -11.35 -3.17 16.46
CA SER A 219 -10.83 -2.58 17.68
C SER A 219 -9.55 -3.25 18.16
N GLY A 220 -8.85 -2.55 19.06
CA GLY A 220 -7.62 -3.02 19.72
C GLY A 220 -6.56 -3.51 18.74
N ARG A 221 -6.03 -4.71 19.00
CA ARG A 221 -4.95 -5.32 18.20
C ARG A 221 -5.30 -5.51 16.72
N HIS A 222 -6.56 -5.77 16.39
CA HIS A 222 -6.97 -6.01 15.01
C HIS A 222 -6.92 -4.72 14.19
N LEU A 223 -7.40 -3.62 14.77
CA LEU A 223 -7.27 -2.30 14.16
C LEU A 223 -5.79 -1.90 14.04
N ALA A 224 -4.95 -2.22 15.03
CA ALA A 224 -3.51 -1.95 14.95
C ALA A 224 -2.85 -2.62 13.74
N LEU A 225 -3.17 -3.89 13.48
CA LEU A 225 -2.64 -4.62 12.33
C LEU A 225 -3.11 -4.05 10.99
N ILE A 226 -4.39 -3.66 10.91
CA ILE A 226 -4.95 -3.05 9.69
C ILE A 226 -4.29 -1.69 9.42
N GLU A 227 -4.15 -0.84 10.43
CA GLU A 227 -3.49 0.45 10.30
C GLU A 227 -2.02 0.31 9.89
N TRP A 228 -1.33 -0.67 10.47
CA TRP A 228 0.05 -0.96 10.08
C TRP A 228 0.14 -1.50 8.65
N ALA A 229 -0.81 -2.33 8.23
CA ALA A 229 -0.92 -2.79 6.85
C ALA A 229 -1.22 -1.65 5.87
N ASN A 230 -2.03 -0.66 6.26
CA ASN A 230 -2.27 0.54 5.45
C ASN A 230 -1.00 1.41 5.31
N ALA A 231 -0.21 1.52 6.38
CA ALA A 231 1.11 2.16 6.32
C ALA A 231 2.06 1.40 5.38
N LEU A 232 2.07 0.06 5.42
CA LEU A 232 2.83 -0.76 4.48
C LEU A 232 2.36 -0.57 3.04
N LYS A 233 1.04 -0.55 2.80
CA LYS A 233 0.45 -0.28 1.48
C LYS A 233 0.94 1.04 0.90
N LEU A 234 0.98 2.10 1.70
CA LEU A 234 1.53 3.39 1.28
C LEU A 234 2.99 3.28 0.85
N LEU A 235 3.83 2.60 1.65
CA LEU A 235 5.24 2.38 1.33
C LEU A 235 5.44 1.56 0.06
N ILE A 236 4.63 0.51 -0.13
CA ILE A 236 4.61 -0.38 -1.30
C ILE A 236 4.33 0.40 -2.58
N TYR A 237 3.34 1.30 -2.59
CA TYR A 237 3.07 2.14 -3.76
C TYR A 237 4.10 3.25 -3.95
N PHE A 238 4.60 3.82 -2.86
CA PHE A 238 5.55 4.93 -2.90
C PHE A 238 6.96 4.51 -3.34
N SER A 239 7.39 3.27 -3.07
CA SER A 239 8.74 2.80 -3.40
C SER A 239 9.00 2.68 -4.92
N PRO A 240 8.16 2.02 -5.75
CA PRO A 240 8.32 2.05 -7.20
C PRO A 240 8.20 3.47 -7.76
N TRP A 241 7.36 4.33 -7.17
CA TRP A 241 7.26 5.72 -7.58
C TRP A 241 8.62 6.44 -7.44
N LEU A 242 9.24 6.34 -6.26
CA LEU A 242 10.54 6.95 -5.96
C LEU A 242 11.71 6.33 -6.72
N CYS A 243 11.69 5.01 -6.96
CA CYS A 243 12.81 4.33 -7.62
C CYS A 243 12.73 4.44 -9.15
N ALA A 244 11.54 4.32 -9.75
CA ALA A 244 11.40 4.27 -11.20
C ALA A 244 11.29 5.67 -11.83
N PHE A 245 10.50 6.59 -11.28
CA PHE A 245 10.19 7.86 -11.94
C PHE A 245 11.24 8.96 -11.76
N PRO A 246 11.90 9.10 -10.60
CA PRO A 246 13.10 9.91 -10.47
C PRO A 246 14.28 9.37 -11.27
N ALA A 247 14.49 8.04 -11.36
CA ALA A 247 15.53 7.47 -12.23
C ALA A 247 15.25 7.71 -13.72
N LEU A 248 13.98 7.88 -14.11
CA LEU A 248 13.58 8.36 -15.43
C LEU A 248 13.91 9.85 -15.66
N TRP A 249 14.18 10.62 -14.60
CA TRP A 249 14.40 12.08 -14.65
C TRP A 249 15.76 12.55 -14.11
N SER A 250 16.57 11.67 -13.52
CA SER A 250 17.87 12.02 -12.94
C SER A 250 18.95 12.05 -14.03
N ASP A 251 19.62 13.19 -14.13
CA ASP A 251 20.69 13.44 -15.09
C ASP A 251 21.82 12.40 -15.02
N GLY A 252 22.22 11.95 -16.20
CA GLY A 252 23.53 11.43 -16.54
C GLY A 252 23.91 12.01 -17.90
#